data_AF-A0A1S5Y2L3-F1
#
_entry.id   AF-A0A1S5Y2L3-F1
#
_cell.length_a   1.000
_cell.length_b   1.000
_cell.length_c   1.000
_cell.angle_alpha   90.00
_cell.angle_beta   90.00
_cell.angle_gamma   90.00
#
_symmetry.space_group_name_H-M   'P 1'
#
loop_
_entity.id
_entity.type
_entity.pdbx_description
1 polymer ?
#
loop_
_entity_poly.entity_id
_entity_poly.type
_entity_poly.pdbx_seq_one_letter_code
_entity_poly.pdbx_strand_id
1 'polypeptide(L)' 'MRDQGIGSWPARRARRTPDRVAIVHGEERLTYRELHERVLRLAHA' A
#
# COMPACT_ATOMS: atom_id res chain seq x y z
N MET A 1 -15.50 10.50 -5.19
CA MET A 1 -14.61 9.58 -5.94
C MET A 1 -14.91 8.17 -5.45
N ARG A 2 -15.49 7.30 -6.27
CA ARG A 2 -15.82 5.93 -5.81
C ARG A 2 -14.50 5.17 -5.71
N ASP A 3 -14.06 4.86 -4.49
CA ASP A 3 -12.81 4.15 -4.12
C ASP A 3 -12.78 2.68 -4.61
N GLN A 4 -13.17 2.42 -5.86
CA GLN A 4 -13.24 1.09 -6.47
C GLN A 4 -12.12 0.84 -7.50
N GLY A 5 -11.31 1.86 -7.80
CA GLY A 5 -10.18 1.72 -8.72
C GLY A 5 -8.96 1.04 -8.07
N ILE A 6 -8.04 0.56 -8.90
CA ILE A 6 -6.78 -0.07 -8.43
C ILE A 6 -5.97 0.84 -7.50
N GLY A 7 -6.05 2.17 -7.69
CA GLY A 7 -5.35 3.15 -6.85
C GLY A 7 -5.84 3.21 -5.39
N SER A 8 -7.10 2.86 -5.08
CA SER A 8 -7.61 2.86 -3.70
C SER A 8 -7.23 1.59 -2.92
N TRP A 9 -6.78 0.54 -3.63
CA TRP A 9 -6.51 -0.77 -3.05
C TRP A 9 -5.44 -0.77 -1.96
N PRO A 10 -4.28 -0.08 -2.11
CA PRO A 10 -3.26 -0.03 -1.06
C PRO A 10 -3.80 0.57 0.24
N ALA A 11 -4.55 1.68 0.16
CA ALA A 11 -5.16 2.34 1.31
C ALA A 11 -6.19 1.43 2.02
N ARG A 12 -6.99 0.68 1.25
CA ARG A 12 -7.95 -0.28 1.80
C ARG A 12 -7.25 -1.44 2.52
N ARG A 13 -6.14 -1.96 1.98
CA ARG A 13 -5.37 -3.03 2.61
C ARG A 13 -4.60 -2.55 3.85
N ALA A 14 -4.04 -1.33 3.81
CA ALA A 14 -3.39 -0.71 4.95
C ALA A 14 -4.36 -0.52 6.14
N ARG A 15 -5.64 -0.23 5.88
CA ARG A 15 -6.67 -0.15 6.94
C ARG A 15 -7.07 -1.50 7.53
N ARG A 16 -7.13 -2.56 6.72
CA ARG A 16 -7.65 -3.87 7.17
C ARG A 16 -6.57 -4.80 7.72
N THR A 17 -5.38 -4.74 7.16
CA THR A 17 -4.27 -5.65 7.47
C THR A 17 -2.94 -4.92 7.30
N PRO A 18 -2.64 -3.90 8.14
CA PRO A 18 -1.49 -3.01 7.94
C PRO A 18 -0.15 -3.75 7.92
N ASP A 19 0.02 -4.72 8.81
CA ASP A 19 1.31 -5.42 9.03
C ASP A 19 1.49 -6.66 8.15
N ARG A 20 0.49 -6.99 7.31
CA ARG A 20 0.61 -8.12 6.38
C ARG A 20 1.53 -7.72 5.22
N VAL A 21 2.43 -8.62 4.86
CA VAL A 21 3.33 -8.46 3.71
C VAL A 21 2.51 -8.29 2.42
N ALA A 22 2.81 -7.22 1.68
CA ALA A 22 2.18 -6.81 0.44
C ALA A 22 3.07 -7.07 -0.77
N ILE A 23 4.38 -6.85 -0.64
CA ILE A 23 5.39 -7.06 -1.70
C ILE A 23 6.59 -7.78 -1.09
N VAL A 24 7.15 -8.72 -1.84
CA VAL A 24 8.43 -9.37 -1.56
C VAL A 24 9.32 -9.14 -2.78
N HIS A 25 10.53 -8.63 -2.54
CA HIS A 25 11.53 -8.38 -3.58
C HIS A 25 12.90 -8.84 -3.05
N GLY A 26 13.33 -10.03 -3.45
CA GLY A 26 14.47 -10.69 -2.82
C GLY A 26 14.23 -10.89 -1.32
N GLU A 27 15.17 -10.42 -0.50
CA GLU A 27 15.07 -10.44 0.97
C GLU A 27 14.19 -9.29 1.52
N GLU A 28 13.89 -8.28 0.72
CA GLU A 28 13.08 -7.15 1.16
C GLU A 28 11.60 -7.52 1.21
N ARG A 29 10.95 -7.11 2.30
CA ARG A 29 9.52 -7.31 2.52
C ARG A 29 8.90 -5.97 2.87
N LEU A 30 7.82 -5.64 2.19
CA LEU A 30 7.03 -4.44 2.45
C LEU A 30 5.65 -4.84 2.93
N THR A 31 5.23 -4.26 4.04
CA THR A 31 3.88 -4.36 4.57
C THR A 31 2.91 -3.48 3.79
N TYR A 32 1.61 -3.71 3.95
CA TYR A 32 0.58 -2.86 3.34
C TYR A 32 0.64 -1.41 3.81
N ARG A 33 1.00 -1.16 5.07
CA ARG A 33 1.21 0.18 5.60
C ARG A 33 2.34 0.91 4.87
N GLU A 34 3.51 0.29 4.77
CA GLU A 34 4.68 0.90 4.12
C GLU A 34 4.46 1.11 2.62
N LEU A 35 3.78 0.17 1.96
CA LEU A 35 3.38 0.32 0.57
C LEU A 35 2.48 1.55 0.39
N HIS A 36 1.45 1.69 1.22
CA HIS A 36 0.53 2.83 1.14
C HIS A 36 1.24 4.16 1.34
N GLU A 37 2.14 4.26 2.32
CA GLU A 37 2.94 5.47 2.56
C GLU A 37 3.85 5.80 1.38
N ARG A 38 4.52 4.81 0.78
CA ARG A 38 5.34 5.01 -0.43
C ARG A 38 4.51 5.53 -1.60
N VAL A 39 3.32 4.97 -1.83
CA VAL A 39 2.39 5.44 -2.87
C VAL A 39 1.97 6.88 -2.61
N LEU A 40 1.61 7.23 -1.36
CA LEU A 40 1.24 8.60 -1.00
C LEU A 40 2.38 9.58 -1.23
N ARG A 41 3.62 9.22 -0.82
CA ARG A 41 4.79 10.06 -1.07
C ARG A 41 5.03 10.28 -2.56
N LEU A 42 4.92 9.23 -3.37
CA LEU A 42 5.09 9.34 -4.82
C LEU A 42 4.00 10.17 -5.49
N ALA A 43 2.75 10.07 -5.03
CA ALA A 43 1.63 10.83 -5.57
C ALA A 43 1.64 12.32 -5.18
N HIS A 44 2.42 12.70 -4.16
CA HIS A 44 2.57 14.08 -3.69
C HIS A 44 3.88 14.75 -4.13
N ALA A 45 4.73 14.02 -4.87
CA ALA A 45 5.94 14.53 -5.51
C ALA A 45 5.59 15.14 -6.88
#